data_AF-A0A924J6S0-F1
#
_entry.id   AF-A0A924J6S0-F1
#
_cell.length_a   1.000
_cell.length_b   1.000
_cell.length_c   1.000
_cell.angle_alpha   90.00
_cell.angle_beta   90.00
_cell.angle_gamma   90.00
#
_symmetry.space_group_name_H-M   'P 1'
#
loop_
_entity.id
_entity.type
_entity.pdbx_description
1 polymer ?
#
loop_
_entity_poly.entity_id
_entity_poly.type
_entity_poly.pdbx_seq_one_letter_code
_entity_poly.pdbx_strand_id
1 'polypeptide(L)'
;MNEHEKNSLISVESPENRFLIDLALLTKNSRGEPLTWGATPLGADSDVRMKQLGVKRELSALFDVDHVPSYISPELAEYIDVLNMSRTFHRETRNVDSFNYREKMDLRGIPLEALEVLNRALTGYASPAELLFLQKLLGIPSIELASLTHPYGQHIELLKNMRPAVNEAIILMGGVLVRGINPIFQVEGCDNLNNISAMQGIHMTRKTAFGYLEDSTEIVERSSFVILLDQLPDGRADAIRAVPYGPHWSRVVGRVCGLSELAPILLNQDQYDKAAPVSTTVLAVNENLEKKLLSDDAKRQRQLHYLGQHASKI
;
A
#
# COMPACT_ATOMS: atom_id res chain seq x y z
N MET A 1 53.77 -27.27 -12.54
CA MET A 1 52.53 -26.56 -12.17
C MET A 1 51.81 -26.28 -13.48
N ASN A 2 50.85 -27.14 -13.83
CA ASN A 2 50.25 -27.18 -15.17
C ASN A 2 49.19 -26.09 -15.32
N GLU A 3 49.20 -25.38 -16.44
CA GLU A 3 48.16 -24.40 -16.83
C GLU A 3 46.75 -25.01 -16.98
N HIS A 4 46.63 -26.34 -16.87
CA HIS A 4 45.35 -27.04 -16.82
C HIS A 4 44.65 -27.06 -15.45
N GLU A 5 45.32 -26.64 -14.37
CA GLU A 5 44.68 -26.56 -13.03
C GLU A 5 44.16 -25.15 -12.68
N LYS A 6 44.33 -24.16 -13.57
CA LYS A 6 43.77 -22.81 -13.37
C LYS A 6 42.37 -22.60 -13.98
N ASN A 7 41.87 -23.56 -14.76
CA ASN A 7 40.56 -23.44 -15.44
C ASN A 7 39.41 -24.17 -14.74
N SER A 8 39.58 -24.69 -13.52
CA SER A 8 38.54 -25.45 -12.80
C SER A 8 37.79 -24.66 -11.71
N LEU A 9 37.89 -23.32 -11.69
CA LEU A 9 37.23 -22.47 -10.68
C LEU A 9 36.27 -21.42 -11.24
N ILE A 10 35.85 -21.56 -12.50
CA ILE A 10 34.65 -20.86 -13.00
C ILE A 10 33.54 -21.90 -13.01
N SER A 11 32.98 -22.18 -11.83
CA SER A 11 31.67 -22.83 -11.75
C SER A 11 30.69 -21.91 -12.45
N VAL A 12 30.34 -22.23 -13.68
CA VAL A 12 29.21 -21.65 -14.39
C VAL A 12 27.98 -22.03 -13.56
N GLU A 13 27.57 -21.15 -12.64
CA GLU A 13 26.33 -21.33 -11.88
C GLU A 13 25.21 -21.50 -12.91
N SER A 14 24.55 -22.66 -12.89
CA SER A 14 23.37 -22.87 -13.73
C SER A 14 22.34 -21.77 -13.43
N PRO A 15 21.53 -21.35 -14.42
CA PRO A 15 20.47 -20.36 -14.19
C PRO A 15 19.54 -20.73 -13.03
N GLU A 16 19.34 -22.03 -12.79
CA GLU A 16 18.58 -22.58 -11.67
C GLU A 16 19.28 -22.33 -10.31
N ASN A 17 20.60 -22.55 -10.23
CA ASN A 17 21.36 -22.26 -9.01
C ASN A 17 21.34 -20.76 -8.68
N ARG A 18 21.47 -19.91 -9.71
CA ARG A 18 21.39 -18.45 -9.52
C ARG A 18 20.01 -18.01 -9.03
N PHE A 19 18.94 -18.56 -9.59
CA PHE A 19 17.57 -18.30 -9.12
C PHE A 19 17.38 -18.65 -7.65
N LEU A 20 17.86 -19.82 -7.21
CA LEU A 20 17.74 -20.25 -5.82
C LEU A 20 18.55 -19.38 -4.86
N ILE A 21 19.75 -18.95 -5.27
CA ILE A 21 20.58 -18.01 -4.50
C ILE A 21 19.88 -16.66 -4.36
N ASP A 22 19.35 -16.11 -5.45
CA ASP A 22 18.63 -14.83 -5.44
C ASP A 22 17.39 -14.92 -4.53
N LEU A 23 16.63 -16.01 -4.62
CA LEU A 23 15.46 -16.24 -3.76
C LEU A 23 15.84 -16.39 -2.28
N ALA A 24 16.93 -17.08 -1.98
CA ALA A 24 17.45 -17.22 -0.62
C ALA A 24 17.89 -15.87 -0.01
N LEU A 25 18.33 -14.91 -0.83
CA LEU A 25 18.61 -13.55 -0.38
C LEU A 25 17.33 -12.77 -0.11
N LEU A 26 16.35 -12.83 -1.02
CA LEU A 26 15.07 -12.14 -0.88
C LEU A 26 14.29 -12.55 0.37
N THR A 27 14.33 -13.84 0.72
CA THR A 27 13.65 -14.38 1.91
C THR A 27 14.23 -13.92 3.25
N LYS A 28 15.39 -13.26 3.25
CA LYS A 28 16.00 -12.63 4.45
C LYS A 28 15.49 -11.21 4.70
N ASN A 29 14.84 -10.58 3.73
CA ASN A 29 14.25 -9.26 3.90
C ASN A 29 13.22 -9.29 5.03
N SER A 30 13.22 -8.24 5.85
CA SER A 30 12.37 -8.15 7.04
C SER A 30 10.89 -8.28 6.69
N ARG A 31 10.14 -8.99 7.54
CA ARG A 31 8.70 -9.22 7.40
C ARG A 31 7.94 -8.40 8.44
N GLY A 32 6.80 -7.86 8.03
CA GLY A 32 5.80 -7.35 8.96
C GLY A 32 4.79 -8.46 9.23
N GLU A 33 4.31 -8.53 10.47
CA GLU A 33 3.15 -9.36 10.81
C GLU A 33 1.86 -8.64 10.39
N PRO A 34 0.76 -9.35 10.07
CA PRO A 34 -0.52 -8.75 9.68
C PRO A 34 -1.07 -7.70 10.66
N LEU A 35 -0.82 -7.87 11.96
CA LEU A 35 -1.24 -6.94 13.02
C LEU A 35 -0.33 -5.70 13.14
N THR A 36 0.79 -5.68 12.43
CA THR A 36 1.79 -4.62 12.48
C THR A 36 1.76 -3.80 11.19
N TRP A 37 2.78 -3.93 10.33
CA TRP A 37 2.92 -3.18 9.07
C TRP A 37 2.85 -4.09 7.83
N GLY A 38 2.44 -5.35 7.97
CA GLY A 38 2.42 -6.35 6.90
C GLY A 38 1.53 -5.98 5.70
N ALA A 39 1.75 -6.66 4.57
CA ALA A 39 0.89 -6.50 3.41
C ALA A 39 -0.43 -7.27 3.57
N THR A 40 -1.48 -6.73 2.98
CA THR A 40 -2.76 -7.41 2.84
C THR A 40 -2.58 -8.71 2.02
N PRO A 41 -3.21 -9.83 2.41
CA PRO A 41 -3.08 -11.09 1.65
C PRO A 41 -3.54 -10.97 0.19
N LEU A 42 -2.91 -11.74 -0.70
CA LEU A 42 -3.37 -11.91 -2.09
C LEU A 42 -4.53 -12.92 -2.21
N GLY A 43 -4.66 -13.81 -1.22
CA GLY A 43 -5.66 -14.88 -1.19
C GLY A 43 -7.02 -14.39 -0.71
N ALA A 44 -8.07 -15.04 -1.20
CA ALA A 44 -9.45 -14.75 -0.82
C ALA A 44 -10.25 -16.02 -0.49
N ASP A 45 -9.58 -17.14 -0.18
CA ASP A 45 -10.24 -18.36 0.27
C ASP A 45 -10.83 -18.20 1.69
N SER A 46 -11.65 -19.17 2.10
CA SER A 46 -12.36 -19.13 3.39
C SER A 46 -11.42 -19.05 4.58
N ASP A 47 -10.30 -19.75 4.54
CA ASP A 47 -9.38 -19.87 5.68
C ASP A 47 -8.59 -18.57 5.86
N VAL A 48 -8.13 -17.99 4.75
CA VAL A 48 -7.50 -16.66 4.74
C VAL A 48 -8.49 -15.61 5.24
N ARG A 49 -9.74 -15.62 4.76
CA ARG A 49 -10.78 -14.68 5.22
C ARG A 49 -11.02 -14.79 6.72
N MET A 50 -11.12 -16.01 7.26
CA MET A 50 -11.33 -16.22 8.70
C MET A 50 -10.17 -15.70 9.54
N LYS A 51 -8.92 -15.92 9.11
CA LYS A 51 -7.74 -15.34 9.80
C LYS A 51 -7.74 -13.81 9.73
N GLN A 52 -8.09 -13.24 8.58
CA GLN A 52 -8.17 -11.79 8.40
C GLN A 52 -9.28 -11.15 9.22
N LEU A 53 -10.38 -11.86 9.53
CA LEU A 53 -11.38 -11.35 10.47
C LEU A 53 -10.80 -11.12 11.88
N GLY A 54 -9.88 -11.96 12.33
CA GLY A 54 -9.15 -11.76 13.60
C GLY A 54 -8.28 -10.51 13.55
N VAL A 55 -7.43 -10.39 12.52
CA VAL A 55 -6.57 -9.22 12.29
C VAL A 55 -7.38 -7.93 12.24
N LYS A 56 -8.50 -7.93 11.51
CA LYS A 56 -9.39 -6.77 11.39
C LYS A 56 -9.99 -6.35 12.72
N ARG A 57 -10.42 -7.32 13.55
CA ARG A 57 -10.96 -7.01 14.89
C ARG A 57 -9.92 -6.33 15.78
N GLU A 58 -8.69 -6.84 15.77
CA GLU A 58 -7.60 -6.25 16.56
C GLU A 58 -7.22 -4.85 16.05
N LEU A 59 -7.16 -4.65 14.72
CA LEU A 59 -6.91 -3.33 14.15
C LEU A 59 -8.07 -2.36 14.41
N SER A 60 -9.32 -2.83 14.41
CA SER A 60 -10.49 -2.02 14.78
C SER A 60 -10.44 -1.57 16.25
N ALA A 61 -9.87 -2.37 17.15
CA ALA A 61 -9.74 -2.01 18.57
C ALA A 61 -8.88 -0.75 18.78
N LEU A 62 -8.00 -0.39 17.83
CA LEU A 62 -7.24 0.87 17.87
C LEU A 62 -8.12 2.12 17.75
N PHE A 63 -9.37 1.96 17.29
CA PHE A 63 -10.37 3.02 17.15
C PHE A 63 -11.40 3.01 18.29
N ASP A 64 -11.28 2.09 19.25
CA ASP A 64 -12.16 2.03 20.42
C ASP A 64 -12.09 3.33 21.23
N VAL A 65 -13.19 3.67 21.91
CA VAL A 65 -13.37 4.97 22.59
C VAL A 65 -12.24 5.29 23.59
N ASP A 66 -11.66 4.26 24.23
CA ASP A 66 -10.58 4.41 25.21
C ASP A 66 -9.24 4.81 24.56
N HIS A 67 -9.10 4.62 23.24
CA HIS A 67 -7.92 4.98 22.45
C HIS A 67 -8.10 6.28 21.66
N VAL A 68 -9.31 6.87 21.66
CA VAL A 68 -9.58 8.14 20.98
C VAL A 68 -9.07 9.30 21.84
N PRO A 69 -8.17 10.16 21.33
CA PRO A 69 -7.70 11.32 22.08
C PRO A 69 -8.83 12.31 22.39
N SER A 70 -8.74 12.98 23.54
CA SER A 70 -9.78 13.92 24.01
C SER A 70 -10.01 15.14 23.11
N TYR A 71 -9.10 15.43 22.19
CA TYR A 71 -9.23 16.52 21.20
C TYR A 71 -9.99 16.10 19.94
N ILE A 72 -10.34 14.81 19.80
CA ILE A 72 -11.16 14.27 18.73
C ILE A 72 -12.59 14.12 19.25
N SER A 73 -13.56 14.72 18.56
CA SER A 73 -14.98 14.55 18.88
C SER A 73 -15.46 13.14 18.53
N PRO A 74 -16.58 12.67 19.12
CA PRO A 74 -17.18 11.40 18.73
C PRO A 74 -17.50 11.30 17.23
N GLU A 75 -18.03 12.38 16.64
CA GLU A 75 -18.40 12.40 15.21
C GLU A 75 -17.17 12.31 14.30
N LEU A 76 -16.09 12.99 14.67
CA LEU A 76 -14.83 12.93 13.91
C LEU A 76 -14.13 11.58 14.08
N ALA A 77 -14.22 10.96 15.27
CA ALA A 77 -13.70 9.62 15.51
C ALA A 77 -14.42 8.58 14.64
N GLU A 78 -15.76 8.64 14.56
CA GLU A 78 -16.55 7.77 13.69
C GLU A 78 -16.13 7.94 12.22
N TYR A 79 -15.94 9.18 11.77
CA TYR A 79 -15.45 9.45 10.43
C TYR A 79 -14.08 8.84 10.15
N ILE A 80 -13.13 8.98 11.08
CA ILE A 80 -11.76 8.44 10.95
C ILE A 80 -11.77 6.91 10.89
N ASP A 81 -12.61 6.24 11.68
CA ASP A 81 -12.79 4.79 11.62
C ASP A 81 -13.39 4.35 10.26
N VAL A 82 -14.49 4.98 9.84
CA VAL A 82 -15.11 4.69 8.52
C VAL A 82 -14.13 4.92 7.37
N LEU A 83 -13.33 5.98 7.45
CA LEU A 83 -12.26 6.24 6.50
C LEU A 83 -11.24 5.08 6.47
N ASN A 84 -10.77 4.60 7.62
CA ASN A 84 -9.85 3.47 7.68
C ASN A 84 -10.49 2.17 7.13
N MET A 85 -11.74 1.89 7.48
CA MET A 85 -12.49 0.74 6.95
C MET A 85 -12.58 0.77 5.43
N SER A 86 -12.98 1.91 4.86
CA SER A 86 -13.05 2.12 3.41
C SER A 86 -11.69 1.92 2.74
N ARG A 87 -10.63 2.51 3.31
CA ARG A 87 -9.26 2.38 2.78
C ARG A 87 -8.80 0.92 2.81
N THR A 88 -9.06 0.19 3.89
CA THR A 88 -8.73 -1.23 4.04
C THR A 88 -9.44 -2.07 3.00
N PHE A 89 -10.74 -1.90 2.86
CA PHE A 89 -11.53 -2.61 1.84
C PHE A 89 -10.99 -2.35 0.43
N HIS A 90 -10.73 -1.09 0.07
CA HIS A 90 -10.18 -0.76 -1.25
C HIS A 90 -8.80 -1.37 -1.52
N ARG A 91 -7.92 -1.43 -0.51
CA ARG A 91 -6.61 -2.08 -0.61
C ARG A 91 -6.74 -3.58 -0.86
N GLU A 92 -7.57 -4.26 -0.06
CA GLU A 92 -7.87 -5.69 -0.20
C GLU A 92 -8.40 -6.03 -1.58
N THR A 93 -9.44 -5.32 -2.03
CA THR A 93 -10.02 -5.54 -3.35
C THR A 93 -8.97 -5.34 -4.43
N ARG A 94 -8.18 -4.25 -4.37
CA ARG A 94 -7.14 -3.98 -5.38
C ARG A 94 -6.06 -5.06 -5.40
N ASN A 95 -5.62 -5.56 -4.25
CA ASN A 95 -4.56 -6.57 -4.19
C ASN A 95 -5.04 -7.92 -4.74
N VAL A 96 -6.25 -8.34 -4.34
CA VAL A 96 -6.89 -9.57 -4.85
C VAL A 96 -7.16 -9.47 -6.35
N ASP A 97 -7.74 -8.36 -6.81
CA ASP A 97 -8.04 -8.14 -8.23
C ASP A 97 -6.75 -8.17 -9.05
N SER A 98 -5.74 -7.42 -8.64
CA SER A 98 -4.46 -7.37 -9.34
C SER A 98 -3.81 -8.76 -9.43
N PHE A 99 -3.83 -9.56 -8.36
CA PHE A 99 -3.36 -10.93 -8.38
C PHE A 99 -4.18 -11.82 -9.33
N ASN A 100 -5.50 -11.66 -9.37
CA ASN A 100 -6.38 -12.39 -10.29
C ASN A 100 -6.16 -12.00 -11.76
N TYR A 101 -5.65 -10.79 -12.01
CA TYR A 101 -5.39 -10.27 -13.36
C TYR A 101 -3.97 -10.47 -13.87
N ARG A 102 -3.10 -11.09 -13.08
CA ARG A 102 -1.69 -11.37 -13.41
C ARG A 102 -1.49 -12.04 -14.77
N GLU A 103 -0.32 -11.87 -15.38
CA GLU A 103 0.00 -12.48 -16.68
C GLU A 103 0.13 -14.00 -16.62
N LYS A 104 0.81 -14.51 -15.59
CA LYS A 104 1.06 -15.95 -15.42
C LYS A 104 0.03 -16.58 -14.50
N MET A 105 -1.03 -17.11 -15.10
CA MET A 105 -2.09 -17.83 -14.37
C MET A 105 -1.71 -19.26 -14.03
N ASP A 106 -0.99 -19.94 -14.94
CA ASP A 106 -0.54 -21.32 -14.78
C ASP A 106 0.77 -21.37 -13.97
N LEU A 107 0.72 -22.08 -12.84
CA LEU A 107 1.85 -22.21 -11.92
C LEU A 107 2.70 -23.45 -12.19
N ARG A 108 2.38 -24.26 -13.22
CA ARG A 108 3.21 -25.41 -13.60
C ARG A 108 4.63 -24.98 -13.96
N GLY A 109 5.61 -25.72 -13.44
CA GLY A 109 7.03 -25.44 -13.64
C GLY A 109 7.59 -24.28 -12.80
N ILE A 110 6.81 -23.72 -11.86
CA ILE A 110 7.36 -22.82 -10.83
C ILE A 110 8.06 -23.67 -9.75
N PRO A 111 9.32 -23.34 -9.37
CA PRO A 111 10.04 -24.04 -8.31
C PRO A 111 9.28 -24.01 -6.97
N LEU A 112 9.49 -25.04 -6.14
CA LEU A 112 8.78 -25.20 -4.87
C LEU A 112 9.00 -23.99 -3.94
N GLU A 113 10.22 -23.47 -3.89
CA GLU A 113 10.61 -22.33 -3.06
C GLU A 113 9.82 -21.07 -3.42
N ALA A 114 9.52 -20.87 -4.72
CA ALA A 114 8.69 -19.77 -5.16
C ALA A 114 7.20 -20.00 -4.86
N LEU A 115 6.74 -21.25 -4.83
CA LEU A 115 5.39 -21.59 -4.36
C LEU A 115 5.23 -21.36 -2.86
N GLU A 116 6.27 -21.59 -2.06
CA GLU A 116 6.27 -21.24 -0.64
C GLU A 116 6.17 -19.74 -0.41
N VAL A 117 6.89 -18.94 -1.20
CA VAL A 117 6.77 -17.47 -1.20
C VAL A 117 5.35 -17.06 -1.58
N LEU A 118 4.77 -17.67 -2.62
CA LEU A 118 3.39 -17.43 -3.00
C LEU A 118 2.41 -17.75 -1.86
N ASN A 119 2.60 -18.86 -1.14
CA ASN A 119 1.75 -19.22 0.00
C ASN A 119 1.83 -18.19 1.14
N ARG A 120 3.02 -17.65 1.42
CA ARG A 120 3.17 -16.55 2.38
C ARG A 120 2.44 -15.29 1.91
N ALA A 121 2.52 -14.94 0.62
CA ALA A 121 1.82 -13.78 0.07
C ALA A 121 0.29 -13.95 0.08
N LEU A 122 -0.20 -15.16 -0.21
CA LEU A 122 -1.63 -15.51 -0.14
C LEU A 122 -2.20 -15.39 1.28
N THR A 123 -1.36 -15.44 2.31
CA THR A 123 -1.76 -15.40 3.72
C THR A 123 -1.36 -14.10 4.43
N GLY A 124 -0.67 -13.17 3.76
CA GLY A 124 -0.27 -11.86 4.31
C GLY A 124 1.05 -11.85 5.09
N TYR A 125 1.89 -12.87 4.91
CA TYR A 125 3.18 -13.03 5.64
C TYR A 125 4.41 -12.87 4.75
N ALA A 126 4.23 -12.46 3.48
CA ALA A 126 5.37 -12.21 2.60
C ALA A 126 6.06 -10.88 2.94
N SER A 127 7.39 -10.85 2.83
CA SER A 127 8.17 -9.63 2.90
C SER A 127 7.94 -8.74 1.68
N PRO A 128 8.25 -7.43 1.75
CA PRO A 128 8.26 -6.56 0.58
C PRO A 128 9.09 -7.12 -0.59
N ALA A 129 10.25 -7.73 -0.33
CA ALA A 129 11.10 -8.32 -1.37
C ALA A 129 10.45 -9.56 -2.02
N GLU A 130 9.84 -10.41 -1.21
CA GLU A 130 9.07 -11.57 -1.67
C GLU A 130 7.88 -11.14 -2.57
N LEU A 131 7.20 -10.04 -2.21
CA LEU A 131 6.09 -9.49 -2.97
C LEU A 131 6.54 -8.90 -4.32
N LEU A 132 7.64 -8.14 -4.35
CA LEU A 132 8.22 -7.65 -5.60
C LEU A 132 8.70 -8.79 -6.51
N PHE A 133 9.28 -9.84 -5.91
CA PHE A 133 9.65 -11.05 -6.64
C PHE A 133 8.44 -11.71 -7.29
N LEU A 134 7.35 -11.92 -6.54
CA LEU A 134 6.11 -12.48 -7.09
C LEU A 134 5.50 -11.57 -8.15
N GLN A 135 5.56 -10.26 -7.96
CA GLN A 135 5.08 -9.29 -8.94
C GLN A 135 5.74 -9.51 -10.29
N LYS A 136 7.08 -9.63 -10.31
CA LYS A 136 7.86 -9.88 -11.52
C LYS A 136 7.65 -11.29 -12.07
N LEU A 137 7.68 -12.32 -11.21
CA LEU A 137 7.54 -13.72 -11.60
C LEU A 137 6.19 -14.01 -12.26
N LEU A 138 5.12 -13.41 -11.72
CA LEU A 138 3.76 -13.68 -12.14
C LEU A 138 3.17 -12.62 -13.06
N GLY A 139 3.85 -11.48 -13.23
CA GLY A 139 3.34 -10.33 -13.96
C GLY A 139 2.10 -9.75 -13.28
N ILE A 140 2.19 -9.40 -12.00
CA ILE A 140 1.12 -8.72 -11.25
C ILE A 140 1.22 -7.21 -11.49
N PRO A 141 0.17 -6.52 -12.00
CA PRO A 141 0.28 -5.10 -12.37
C PRO A 141 0.51 -4.17 -11.19
N SER A 142 -0.13 -4.45 -10.05
CA SER A 142 0.01 -3.67 -8.82
C SER A 142 0.05 -4.60 -7.61
N ILE A 143 0.93 -4.36 -6.65
CA ILE A 143 0.96 -5.16 -5.42
C ILE A 143 1.20 -4.26 -4.21
N GLU A 144 0.46 -4.50 -3.13
CA GLU A 144 0.78 -3.89 -1.84
C GLU A 144 2.00 -4.56 -1.23
N LEU A 145 2.99 -3.76 -0.84
CA LEU A 145 4.23 -4.25 -0.22
C LEU A 145 4.17 -4.24 1.30
N ALA A 146 3.45 -3.28 1.87
CA ALA A 146 3.32 -3.08 3.31
C ALA A 146 2.15 -2.13 3.59
N SER A 147 1.50 -2.31 4.74
CA SER A 147 0.46 -1.41 5.23
C SER A 147 0.46 -1.34 6.74
N LEU A 148 0.45 -0.13 7.29
CA LEU A 148 0.35 0.13 8.73
C LEU A 148 -0.90 0.97 9.00
N THR A 149 -1.73 0.50 9.92
CA THR A 149 -2.84 1.28 10.50
C THR A 149 -2.33 1.92 11.78
N HIS A 150 -2.45 3.24 11.89
CA HIS A 150 -1.84 4.04 12.96
C HIS A 150 -2.70 5.24 13.38
N PRO A 151 -3.97 5.02 13.76
CA PRO A 151 -4.87 6.11 14.07
C PRO A 151 -4.32 6.96 15.20
N TYR A 152 -4.41 8.29 15.04
CA TYR A 152 -3.97 9.26 16.04
C TYR A 152 -2.48 9.17 16.41
N GLY A 153 -1.66 8.51 15.57
CA GLY A 153 -0.25 8.27 15.82
C GLY A 153 0.06 7.00 16.62
N GLN A 154 -0.95 6.19 16.97
CA GLN A 154 -0.73 4.88 17.58
C GLN A 154 0.12 4.00 16.65
N HIS A 155 1.13 3.32 17.17
CA HIS A 155 2.03 2.45 16.39
C HIS A 155 2.82 3.14 15.28
N ILE A 156 2.82 4.47 15.20
CA ILE A 156 3.50 5.20 14.11
C ILE A 156 5.00 4.94 14.08
N GLU A 157 5.58 4.57 15.22
CA GLU A 157 6.98 4.17 15.32
C GLU A 157 7.30 2.91 14.49
N LEU A 158 6.31 2.07 14.16
CA LEU A 158 6.52 0.90 13.30
C LEU A 158 6.89 1.28 11.86
N LEU A 159 6.66 2.53 11.44
CA LEU A 159 7.17 3.06 10.17
C LEU A 159 8.70 3.00 10.10
N LYS A 160 9.40 3.07 11.25
CA LYS A 160 10.87 2.95 11.32
C LYS A 160 11.38 1.56 10.97
N ASN A 161 10.52 0.55 11.00
CA ASN A 161 10.83 -0.83 10.61
C ASN A 161 10.34 -1.10 9.18
N MET A 162 9.11 -0.67 8.87
CA MET A 162 8.48 -0.85 7.56
C MET A 162 9.30 -0.22 6.43
N ARG A 163 9.68 1.06 6.57
CA ARG A 163 10.34 1.81 5.48
C ARG A 163 11.72 1.24 5.14
N PRO A 164 12.60 0.91 6.11
CA PRO A 164 13.86 0.22 5.79
C PRO A 164 13.65 -1.13 5.11
N ALA A 165 12.66 -1.93 5.52
CA ALA A 165 12.37 -3.21 4.88
C ALA A 165 11.99 -3.05 3.40
N VAL A 166 11.16 -2.06 3.09
CA VAL A 166 10.82 -1.70 1.70
C VAL A 166 12.05 -1.21 0.93
N ASN A 167 12.86 -0.34 1.53
CA ASN A 167 14.07 0.17 0.87
C ASN A 167 15.05 -0.96 0.54
N GLU A 168 15.27 -1.89 1.47
CA GLU A 168 16.08 -3.08 1.26
C GLU A 168 15.51 -3.94 0.13
N ALA A 169 14.19 -4.15 0.09
CA ALA A 169 13.54 -4.90 -0.97
C ALA A 169 13.75 -4.29 -2.36
N ILE A 170 13.67 -2.96 -2.49
CA ILE A 170 13.96 -2.26 -3.75
C ILE A 170 15.40 -2.54 -4.19
N ILE A 171 16.38 -2.44 -3.28
CA ILE A 171 17.79 -2.70 -3.59
C ILE A 171 18.03 -4.16 -3.96
N LEU A 172 17.45 -5.12 -3.21
CA LEU A 172 17.57 -6.55 -3.51
C LEU A 172 17.00 -6.91 -4.89
N MET A 173 15.98 -6.18 -5.34
CA MET A 173 15.38 -6.34 -6.67
C MET A 173 16.10 -5.56 -7.77
N GLY A 174 17.29 -5.00 -7.49
CA GLY A 174 18.08 -4.22 -8.45
C GLY A 174 17.49 -2.83 -8.76
N GLY A 175 16.57 -2.36 -7.93
CA GLY A 175 15.93 -1.06 -8.11
C GLY A 175 16.75 0.12 -7.60
N VAL A 176 16.24 1.32 -7.86
CA VAL A 176 16.84 2.59 -7.45
C VAL A 176 15.92 3.28 -6.46
N LEU A 177 16.48 3.69 -5.31
CA LEU A 177 15.77 4.49 -4.32
C LEU A 177 15.66 5.93 -4.76
N VAL A 178 14.49 6.52 -4.58
CA VAL A 178 14.25 7.95 -4.81
C VAL A 178 14.60 8.71 -3.54
N ARG A 179 15.38 9.78 -3.68
CA ARG A 179 15.72 10.69 -2.58
C ARG A 179 15.42 12.13 -2.97
N GLY A 180 14.92 12.92 -2.03
CA GLY A 180 14.73 14.36 -2.21
C GLY A 180 13.55 14.78 -3.10
N ILE A 181 12.62 13.88 -3.41
CA ILE A 181 11.35 14.27 -4.05
C ILE A 181 10.39 14.79 -2.99
N ASN A 182 9.82 15.97 -3.24
CA ASN A 182 8.79 16.55 -2.38
C ASN A 182 7.51 15.70 -2.44
N PRO A 183 6.98 15.27 -1.28
CA PRO A 183 5.69 14.59 -1.23
C PRO A 183 4.57 15.44 -1.83
N ILE A 184 3.62 14.77 -2.47
CA ILE A 184 2.41 15.40 -3.00
C ILE A 184 1.32 15.29 -1.95
N PHE A 185 0.78 16.42 -1.52
CA PHE A 185 -0.35 16.49 -0.58
C PHE A 185 -1.64 16.80 -1.31
N GLN A 186 -2.69 16.02 -1.05
CA GLN A 186 -3.99 16.17 -1.71
C GLN A 186 -5.12 16.13 -0.68
N VAL A 187 -6.12 16.99 -0.87
CA VAL A 187 -7.40 16.93 -0.15
C VAL A 187 -8.27 15.89 -0.85
N GLU A 188 -8.84 14.97 -0.09
CA GLU A 188 -9.66 13.88 -0.61
C GLU A 188 -11.13 14.02 -0.17
N GLY A 189 -11.39 14.65 0.97
CA GLY A 189 -12.74 14.81 1.51
C GLY A 189 -12.78 15.44 2.90
N CYS A 190 -13.93 15.32 3.56
CA CYS A 190 -14.16 15.75 4.94
C CYS A 190 -15.24 14.90 5.63
N ASP A 191 -15.40 15.11 6.94
CA ASP A 191 -16.34 14.40 7.80
C ASP A 191 -17.81 14.77 7.55
N ASN A 192 -18.12 16.06 7.41
CA ASN A 192 -19.49 16.53 7.30
C ASN A 192 -19.84 17.10 5.92
N LEU A 193 -20.00 16.21 4.93
CA LEU A 193 -20.29 16.58 3.54
C LEU A 193 -21.64 17.31 3.37
N ASN A 194 -22.62 17.03 4.22
CA ASN A 194 -23.96 17.63 4.14
C ASN A 194 -24.02 19.00 4.82
N ASN A 195 -23.06 19.31 5.69
CA ASN A 195 -22.97 20.59 6.38
C ASN A 195 -21.50 21.01 6.57
N ILE A 196 -20.92 21.57 5.51
CA ILE A 196 -19.53 22.06 5.54
C ILE A 196 -19.30 23.10 6.64
N SER A 197 -20.30 23.90 7.02
CA SER A 197 -20.14 24.88 8.08
C SER A 197 -19.87 24.25 9.46
N ALA A 198 -20.28 22.99 9.66
CA ALA A 198 -20.05 22.22 10.88
C ALA A 198 -18.91 21.19 10.76
N MET A 199 -18.19 21.20 9.63
CA MET A 199 -17.06 20.31 9.37
C MET A 199 -15.96 20.51 10.42
N GLN A 200 -15.43 19.40 10.95
CA GLN A 200 -14.35 19.44 11.94
C GLN A 200 -13.02 18.95 11.37
N GLY A 201 -13.05 18.10 10.33
CA GLY A 201 -11.85 17.47 9.78
C GLY A 201 -11.79 17.48 8.25
N ILE A 202 -10.59 17.69 7.71
CA ILE A 202 -10.28 17.45 6.30
C ILE A 202 -9.45 16.18 6.16
N HIS A 203 -9.94 15.20 5.41
CA HIS A 203 -9.13 14.07 4.99
C HIS A 203 -8.14 14.50 3.90
N MET A 204 -6.86 14.28 4.18
CA MET A 204 -5.77 14.50 3.26
C MET A 204 -4.95 13.24 3.04
N THR A 205 -4.30 13.16 1.89
CA THR A 205 -3.32 12.14 1.59
C THR A 205 -1.96 12.75 1.27
N ARG A 206 -0.90 12.01 1.61
CA ARG A 206 0.48 12.27 1.22
C ARG A 206 0.95 11.15 0.32
N LYS A 207 1.37 11.44 -0.91
CA LYS A 207 1.97 10.49 -1.85
C LYS A 207 3.47 10.81 -2.01
N THR A 208 4.33 9.83 -1.80
CA THR A 208 5.79 9.97 -1.92
C THR A 208 6.34 8.82 -2.76
N ALA A 209 7.14 9.10 -3.78
CA ALA A 209 7.88 8.08 -4.51
C ALA A 209 9.03 7.53 -3.63
N PHE A 210 9.11 6.21 -3.50
CA PHE A 210 10.12 5.49 -2.73
C PHE A 210 11.25 4.96 -3.62
N GLY A 211 10.91 4.52 -4.83
CA GLY A 211 11.89 3.94 -5.75
C GLY A 211 11.28 3.48 -7.07
N TYR A 212 12.14 2.98 -7.93
CA TYR A 212 11.78 2.39 -9.23
C TYR A 212 12.53 1.08 -9.45
N LEU A 213 11.91 0.13 -10.13
CA LEU A 213 12.58 -1.06 -10.66
C LEU A 213 12.91 -0.88 -12.16
N GLU A 214 13.77 -1.76 -12.68
CA GLU A 214 14.21 -1.72 -14.09
C GLU A 214 13.06 -1.84 -15.10
N ASP A 215 11.97 -2.53 -14.75
CA ASP A 215 10.80 -2.75 -15.59
C ASP A 215 9.79 -1.57 -15.56
N SER A 216 10.23 -0.41 -15.07
CA SER A 216 9.40 0.79 -14.85
C SER A 216 8.34 0.64 -13.76
N THR A 217 8.43 -0.38 -12.90
CA THR A 217 7.59 -0.44 -11.70
C THR A 217 7.94 0.71 -10.74
N GLU A 218 6.97 1.54 -10.41
CA GLU A 218 7.09 2.62 -9.42
C GLU A 218 6.70 2.09 -8.04
N ILE A 219 7.52 2.36 -7.03
CA ILE A 219 7.20 2.10 -5.63
C ILE A 219 6.80 3.43 -4.97
N VAL A 220 5.61 3.46 -4.38
CA VAL A 220 4.99 4.65 -3.80
C VAL A 220 4.53 4.38 -2.38
N GLU A 221 4.85 5.27 -1.46
CA GLU A 221 4.20 5.36 -0.15
C GLU A 221 3.02 6.34 -0.24
N ARG A 222 1.84 5.91 0.23
CA ARG A 222 0.67 6.77 0.45
C ARG A 222 0.27 6.74 1.92
N SER A 223 0.21 7.90 2.55
CA SER A 223 -0.34 8.07 3.90
C SER A 223 -1.69 8.79 3.86
N SER A 224 -2.60 8.42 4.75
CA SER A 224 -3.88 9.10 4.99
C SER A 224 -3.87 9.70 6.39
N PHE A 225 -4.36 10.93 6.52
CA PHE A 225 -4.45 11.67 7.78
C PHE A 225 -5.60 12.68 7.71
N VAL A 226 -6.05 13.17 8.87
CA VAL A 226 -7.10 14.19 8.98
C VAL A 226 -6.53 15.45 9.61
N ILE A 227 -6.72 16.59 8.94
CA ILE A 227 -6.41 17.91 9.50
C ILE A 227 -7.60 18.38 10.33
N LEU A 228 -7.38 18.68 11.61
CA LEU A 228 -8.39 19.18 12.54
C LEU A 228 -8.51 20.69 12.38
N LEU A 229 -9.65 21.15 11.90
CA LEU A 229 -9.84 22.54 11.49
C LEU A 229 -9.76 23.51 12.66
N ASP A 230 -10.39 23.18 13.78
CA ASP A 230 -10.44 24.06 14.96
C ASP A 230 -9.08 24.17 15.67
N GLN A 231 -8.10 23.36 15.27
CA GLN A 231 -6.73 23.37 15.77
C GLN A 231 -5.76 24.09 14.81
N LEU A 232 -6.27 24.59 13.68
CA LEU A 232 -5.48 25.36 12.71
C LEU A 232 -5.31 26.81 13.15
N PRO A 233 -4.14 27.41 12.88
CA PRO A 233 -3.93 28.83 13.15
C PRO A 233 -4.69 29.73 12.15
N ASP A 234 -4.76 31.02 12.47
CA ASP A 234 -5.03 32.13 11.53
C ASP A 234 -6.42 32.15 10.85
N GLY A 235 -7.48 31.63 11.50
CA GLY A 235 -8.84 31.67 10.93
C GLY A 235 -9.01 30.85 9.65
N ARG A 236 -8.05 29.97 9.33
CA ARG A 236 -8.08 29.10 8.15
C ARG A 236 -9.30 28.19 8.14
N ALA A 237 -9.76 27.75 9.31
CA ALA A 237 -10.98 26.96 9.45
C ALA A 237 -12.18 27.63 8.78
N ASP A 238 -12.38 28.93 9.00
CA ASP A 238 -13.50 29.68 8.43
C ASP A 238 -13.36 29.84 6.91
N ALA A 239 -12.15 30.12 6.43
CA ALA A 239 -11.88 30.22 4.99
C ALA A 239 -12.16 28.89 4.26
N ILE A 240 -11.81 27.77 4.89
CA ILE A 240 -12.11 26.42 4.40
C ILE A 240 -13.63 26.19 4.39
N ARG A 241 -14.31 26.45 5.52
CA ARG A 241 -15.76 26.23 5.68
C ARG A 241 -16.60 27.11 4.76
N ALA A 242 -16.05 28.24 4.30
CA ALA A 242 -16.68 29.13 3.33
C ALA A 242 -16.63 28.59 1.88
N VAL A 243 -15.81 27.57 1.57
CA VAL A 243 -15.74 26.99 0.22
C VAL A 243 -16.94 26.07 -0.02
N PRO A 244 -17.82 26.34 -1.00
CA PRO A 244 -18.97 25.49 -1.29
C PRO A 244 -18.56 24.10 -1.77
N TYR A 245 -19.25 23.06 -1.29
CA TYR A 245 -18.99 21.69 -1.75
C TYR A 245 -19.32 21.53 -3.23
N GLY A 246 -18.52 20.75 -3.95
CA GLY A 246 -18.74 20.46 -5.36
C GLY A 246 -17.55 19.75 -6.02
N PRO A 247 -17.61 19.50 -7.33
CA PRO A 247 -16.61 18.70 -8.07
C PRO A 247 -15.17 19.20 -8.00
N HIS A 248 -14.97 20.47 -7.64
CA HIS A 248 -13.65 21.10 -7.52
C HIS A 248 -13.28 21.51 -6.11
N TRP A 249 -14.13 21.19 -5.12
CA TRP A 249 -13.97 21.62 -3.73
C TRP A 249 -12.61 21.23 -3.17
N SER A 250 -12.20 19.97 -3.33
CA SER A 250 -10.91 19.47 -2.84
C SER A 250 -9.71 20.27 -3.39
N ARG A 251 -9.73 20.56 -4.69
CA ARG A 251 -8.68 21.36 -5.35
C ARG A 251 -8.67 22.81 -4.85
N VAL A 252 -9.85 23.40 -4.63
CA VAL A 252 -9.97 24.78 -4.12
C VAL A 252 -9.49 24.83 -2.67
N VAL A 253 -9.98 23.96 -1.80
CA VAL A 253 -9.58 23.91 -0.38
C VAL A 253 -8.08 23.67 -0.23
N GLY A 254 -7.51 22.73 -1.01
CA GLY A 254 -6.07 22.48 -0.99
C GLY A 254 -5.23 23.72 -1.33
N ARG A 255 -5.65 24.51 -2.31
CA ARG A 255 -4.92 25.72 -2.78
C ARG A 255 -5.19 26.96 -1.93
N VAL A 256 -6.46 27.25 -1.65
CA VAL A 256 -6.89 28.51 -1.01
C VAL A 256 -6.35 28.62 0.41
N CYS A 257 -6.12 27.49 1.08
CA CYS A 257 -5.81 27.47 2.51
C CYS A 257 -4.36 27.05 2.82
N GLY A 258 -3.52 26.90 1.78
CA GLY A 258 -2.11 26.53 1.91
C GLY A 258 -1.90 25.22 2.68
N LEU A 259 -2.82 24.26 2.50
CA LEU A 259 -2.79 22.99 3.23
C LEU A 259 -1.64 22.09 2.77
N SER A 260 -1.24 22.19 1.50
CA SER A 260 -0.08 21.50 0.94
C SER A 260 1.24 21.92 1.60
N GLU A 261 1.33 23.16 2.07
CA GLU A 261 2.49 23.74 2.74
C GLU A 261 2.42 23.48 4.25
N LEU A 262 1.22 23.53 4.83
CA LEU A 262 1.02 23.35 6.27
C LEU A 262 1.14 21.88 6.70
N ALA A 263 0.51 20.96 5.97
CA ALA A 263 0.49 19.53 6.32
C ALA A 263 1.89 18.93 6.56
N PRO A 264 2.91 19.16 5.70
CA PRO A 264 4.26 18.66 5.98
C PRO A 264 4.87 19.22 7.27
N ILE A 265 4.58 20.48 7.64
CA ILE A 265 5.07 21.06 8.90
C ILE A 265 4.45 20.33 10.09
N LEU A 266 3.12 20.16 10.08
CA LEU A 266 2.39 19.50 11.16
C LEU A 266 2.85 18.05 11.36
N LEU A 267 2.99 17.29 10.27
CA LEU A 267 3.41 15.89 10.32
C LEU A 267 4.88 15.72 10.71
N ASN A 268 5.79 16.61 10.28
CA ASN A 268 7.20 16.52 10.65
C ASN A 268 7.47 16.91 12.12
N GLN A 269 6.57 17.68 12.72
CA GLN A 269 6.63 18.09 14.12
C GLN A 269 5.79 17.19 15.04
N ASP A 270 5.27 16.07 14.50
CA ASP A 270 4.40 15.13 15.20
C ASP A 270 3.20 15.81 15.90
N GLN A 271 2.65 16.87 15.30
CA GLN A 271 1.47 17.59 15.81
C GLN A 271 0.18 16.83 15.44
N TYR A 272 0.02 15.64 16.03
CA TYR A 272 -1.12 14.75 15.75
C TYR A 272 -2.45 15.27 16.32
N ASP A 273 -2.38 16.19 17.27
CA ASP A 273 -3.49 17.02 17.73
C ASP A 273 -4.02 18.00 16.67
N LYS A 274 -3.28 18.20 15.57
CA LYS A 274 -3.69 19.02 14.42
C LYS A 274 -3.79 18.24 13.12
N ALA A 275 -2.97 17.21 12.97
CA ALA A 275 -2.91 16.34 11.80
C ALA A 275 -2.93 14.88 12.25
N ALA A 276 -4.12 14.37 12.57
CA ALA A 276 -4.33 13.02 13.09
C ALA A 276 -4.00 11.98 12.00
N PRO A 277 -2.94 11.17 12.17
CA PRO A 277 -2.62 10.09 11.25
C PRO A 277 -3.71 9.01 11.26
N VAL A 278 -3.85 8.28 10.15
CA VAL A 278 -4.82 7.17 10.03
C VAL A 278 -4.11 5.90 9.58
N SER A 279 -3.41 5.95 8.45
CA SER A 279 -2.71 4.78 7.91
C SER A 279 -1.62 5.16 6.91
N THR A 280 -0.74 4.22 6.60
CA THR A 280 0.26 4.32 5.53
C THR A 280 0.39 3.01 4.80
N THR A 281 0.47 3.07 3.49
CA THR A 281 0.57 1.90 2.61
C THR A 281 1.65 2.15 1.58
N VAL A 282 2.47 1.12 1.32
CA VAL A 282 3.45 1.12 0.23
C VAL A 282 2.95 0.18 -0.86
N LEU A 283 2.93 0.69 -2.09
CA LEU A 283 2.46 -0.02 -3.27
C LEU A 283 3.58 -0.05 -4.32
N ALA A 284 3.72 -1.17 -5.02
CA ALA A 284 4.45 -1.26 -6.28
C ALA A 284 3.46 -1.30 -7.44
N VAL A 285 3.66 -0.44 -8.43
CA VAL A 285 2.74 -0.25 -9.57
C VAL A 285 3.53 -0.24 -10.87
N ASN A 286 3.21 -1.17 -11.77
CA ASN A 286 3.69 -1.16 -13.14
C ASN A 286 2.56 -0.62 -14.03
N GLU A 287 2.57 0.69 -14.32
CA GLU A 287 1.47 1.33 -15.08
C GLU A 287 1.27 0.74 -16.47
N ASN A 288 2.34 0.30 -17.13
CA ASN A 288 2.25 -0.28 -18.47
C ASN A 288 1.50 -1.61 -18.42
N LEU A 289 1.84 -2.44 -17.43
CA LEU A 289 1.17 -3.69 -17.18
C LEU A 289 -0.27 -3.48 -16.70
N GLU A 290 -0.51 -2.48 -15.85
CA GLU A 290 -1.85 -2.10 -15.37
C GLU A 290 -2.74 -1.68 -16.53
N LYS A 291 -2.26 -0.83 -17.46
CA LYS A 291 -2.99 -0.44 -18.67
C LYS A 291 -3.28 -1.64 -19.57
N LYS A 292 -2.30 -2.54 -19.75
CA LYS A 292 -2.43 -3.75 -20.57
C LYS A 292 -3.48 -4.71 -20.00
N LEU A 293 -3.47 -4.93 -18.68
CA LEU A 293 -4.27 -5.97 -18.05
C LEU A 293 -5.61 -5.46 -17.51
N LEU A 294 -5.67 -4.25 -16.97
CA LEU A 294 -6.86 -3.76 -16.28
C LEU A 294 -7.76 -2.87 -17.15
N SER A 295 -7.44 -2.69 -18.44
CA SER A 295 -8.35 -2.03 -19.39
C SER A 295 -9.68 -2.78 -19.50
N ASP A 296 -10.76 -2.05 -19.75
CA ASP A 296 -12.10 -2.63 -19.90
C ASP A 296 -12.16 -3.66 -21.03
N ASP A 297 -11.41 -3.43 -22.11
CA ASP A 297 -11.27 -4.37 -23.22
C ASP A 297 -10.55 -5.66 -22.79
N ALA A 298 -9.45 -5.56 -22.04
CA ALA A 298 -8.72 -6.72 -21.53
C ALA A 298 -9.55 -7.52 -20.52
N LYS A 299 -10.35 -6.85 -19.69
CA LYS A 299 -11.31 -7.50 -18.78
C LYS A 299 -12.41 -8.21 -19.55
N ARG A 300 -13.00 -7.55 -20.55
CA ARG A 300 -14.06 -8.11 -21.41
C ARG A 300 -13.57 -9.33 -22.19
N GLN A 301 -12.40 -9.26 -22.83
CA GLN A 301 -11.85 -10.40 -23.58
C GLN A 301 -11.60 -11.62 -22.69
N ARG A 302 -11.11 -11.42 -21.46
CA ARG A 302 -10.94 -12.51 -20.49
C ARG A 302 -12.26 -13.11 -20.03
N GLN A 303 -13.27 -12.28 -19.79
CA GLN A 303 -14.60 -12.77 -19.45
C GLN A 303 -15.17 -13.64 -20.58
N LEU A 304 -15.00 -13.22 -21.84
CA LEU A 304 -15.39 -14.02 -23.01
C LEU A 304 -14.61 -15.33 -23.10
N HIS A 305 -13.30 -15.30 -22.83
CA HIS A 305 -12.48 -16.52 -22.82
C HIS A 305 -12.91 -17.51 -21.73
N TYR A 306 -13.17 -17.01 -20.51
CA TYR A 306 -13.68 -17.81 -19.40
C TYR A 306 -15.04 -18.44 -19.75
N LEU A 307 -15.98 -17.63 -20.24
CA LEU A 307 -17.29 -18.13 -20.67
C LEU A 307 -17.15 -19.17 -21.79
N GLY A 308 -16.24 -18.98 -22.75
CA GLY A 308 -15.97 -19.95 -23.82
C GLY A 308 -15.39 -21.28 -23.33
N GLN A 309 -14.49 -21.26 -22.34
CA GLN A 309 -13.91 -22.46 -21.72
C GLN A 309 -14.91 -23.24 -20.85
N HIS A 310 -15.94 -22.57 -20.33
CA HIS A 310 -16.96 -23.17 -19.48
C HIS A 310 -18.27 -23.52 -20.23
N ALA A 311 -18.55 -22.87 -21.37
CA ALA A 311 -19.66 -23.23 -22.26
C ALA A 311 -19.40 -24.54 -23.01
N SER A 312 -18.13 -24.97 -23.13
CA SER A 312 -17.72 -26.25 -23.73
C SER A 312 -17.76 -27.43 -22.74
N LYS A 313 -18.26 -27.21 -21.51
CA LYS A 313 -18.42 -28.22 -20.46
C LYS A 313 -19.89 -28.47 -20.05
N ILE A 314 -20.85 -27.89 -20.79
CA ILE A 314 -22.30 -28.13 -20.67
C ILE A 314 -22.74 -28.81 -21.98
#